data_AF-A0A2V8EE10-F1
#
_entry.id   AF-A0A2V8EE10-F1
#
_cell.length_a   1.000
_cell.length_b   1.000
_cell.length_c   1.000
_cell.angle_alpha   90.00
_cell.angle_beta   90.00
_cell.angle_gamma   90.00
#
_symmetry.space_group_name_H-M   'P 1'
#
loop_
_entity.id
_entity.type
_entity.pdbx_description
1 polymer ?
#
loop_
_entity_poly.entity_id
_entity_poly.type
_entity_poly.pdbx_seq_one_letter_code
_entity_poly.pdbx_strand_id
1 'polypeptide(L)'
;MLNYLGLPVQASTHAGEIDEMIVLVHWLMAVLFVGWGIFFAFVLVRFRRGANPRASYTGAKGKISKGTEVAVAIVEVILLVFYAIPAWARRVKAFPTENEAMVVRVVGHQFAWEIQYPGPDGKCGRTDVKLVSSDNLIGSDRTDPAAK
;
A
#
# COMPACT_ATOMS: atom_id res chain seq x y z
N MET A 1 12.53 -12.14 -10.43
CA MET A 1 12.20 -12.07 -8.99
C MET A 1 10.71 -11.85 -8.77
N LEU A 2 10.05 -11.00 -9.56
CA LEU A 2 8.60 -10.72 -9.50
C LEU A 2 7.70 -11.97 -9.54
N ASN A 3 8.03 -12.97 -10.36
CA ASN A 3 7.26 -14.22 -10.44
C ASN A 3 7.31 -15.08 -9.16
N TYR A 4 8.28 -14.87 -8.25
CA TYR A 4 8.43 -15.69 -7.04
C TYR A 4 7.59 -15.19 -5.86
N LEU A 5 7.17 -13.93 -5.89
CA LEU A 5 6.31 -13.32 -4.84
C LEU A 5 4.81 -13.59 -5.09
N GLY A 6 4.46 -14.31 -6.16
CA GLY A 6 3.06 -14.58 -6.51
C GLY A 6 2.28 -13.32 -6.93
N LEU A 7 2.99 -12.27 -7.37
CA LEU A 7 2.34 -11.05 -7.86
C LEU A 7 1.55 -11.34 -9.15
N PRO A 8 0.38 -10.71 -9.33
CA PRO A 8 -0.39 -10.84 -10.56
C PRO A 8 0.41 -10.29 -11.75
N VAL A 9 0.02 -10.72 -12.95
CA VAL A 9 0.57 -10.17 -14.19
C VAL A 9 0.35 -8.65 -14.24
N GLN A 10 1.38 -7.92 -14.66
CA GLN A 10 1.31 -6.48 -14.80
C GLN A 10 0.32 -6.11 -15.91
N ALA A 11 -0.77 -5.43 -15.53
CA ALA A 11 -1.85 -5.04 -16.44
C ALA A 11 -2.03 -3.51 -16.55
N SER A 12 -1.06 -2.72 -16.05
CA SER A 12 -1.05 -1.27 -16.20
C SER A 12 0.37 -0.75 -16.30
N THR A 13 0.54 0.44 -16.87
CA THR A 13 1.83 1.16 -16.96
C THR A 13 2.46 1.44 -15.59
N HIS A 14 1.68 1.36 -14.52
CA HIS A 14 2.12 1.63 -13.16
C HIS A 14 2.45 0.37 -12.35
N ALA A 15 2.07 -0.81 -12.85
CA ALA A 15 2.25 -2.05 -12.11
C ALA A 15 3.74 -2.33 -11.85
N GLY A 16 4.62 -2.04 -12.81
CA GLY A 16 6.07 -2.21 -12.65
C GLY A 16 6.67 -1.40 -11.50
N GLU A 17 6.30 -0.12 -11.36
CA GLU A 17 6.80 0.73 -10.27
C GLU A 17 6.35 0.21 -8.89
N ILE A 18 5.11 -0.28 -8.79
CA ILE A 18 4.56 -0.85 -7.55
C ILE A 18 5.29 -2.15 -7.21
N ASP A 19 5.46 -3.02 -8.19
CA ASP A 19 6.16 -4.29 -8.08
C ASP A 19 7.60 -4.12 -7.60
N GLU A 20 8.34 -3.16 -8.15
CA GLU A 20 9.70 -2.81 -7.71
C GLU A 20 9.73 -2.32 -6.26
N MET A 21 8.81 -1.43 -5.88
CA MET A 21 8.68 -0.96 -4.50
C MET A 21 8.40 -2.12 -3.54
N ILE A 22 7.49 -3.03 -3.91
CA ILE A 22 7.18 -4.23 -3.12
C ILE A 22 8.44 -5.07 -2.93
N VAL A 23 9.19 -5.36 -3.99
CA VAL A 23 10.43 -6.15 -3.92
C VAL A 23 11.46 -5.50 -3.01
N LEU A 24 11.68 -4.19 -3.15
CA LEU A 24 12.64 -3.43 -2.34
C LEU A 24 12.29 -3.51 -0.85
N VAL A 25 11.03 -3.27 -0.50
CA VAL A 25 10.56 -3.32 0.89
C VAL A 25 10.68 -4.74 1.45
N HIS A 26 10.38 -5.79 0.67
CA HIS A 26 10.54 -7.17 1.12
C HIS A 26 12.00 -7.54 1.36
N TRP A 27 12.93 -7.09 0.53
CA TRP A 27 14.36 -7.29 0.77
C TRP A 27 14.84 -6.56 2.03
N LEU A 28 14.41 -5.31 2.23
CA LEU A 28 14.73 -4.56 3.44
C LEU A 28 14.21 -5.32 4.69
N MET A 29 12.96 -5.75 4.67
CA MET A 29 12.37 -6.54 5.76
C MET A 29 13.16 -7.84 6.00
N ALA A 30 13.54 -8.56 4.94
CA ALA A 30 14.30 -9.80 5.07
C ALA A 30 15.69 -9.56 5.69
N VAL A 31 16.40 -8.52 5.25
CA VAL A 31 17.72 -8.15 5.82
C VAL A 31 17.59 -7.77 7.29
N LEU A 32 16.61 -6.94 7.64
CA LEU A 32 16.36 -6.56 9.04
C LEU A 32 15.98 -7.79 9.87
N PHE A 33 15.08 -8.63 9.37
CA PHE A 33 14.67 -9.86 10.05
C PHE A 33 15.84 -10.79 10.33
N VAL A 34 16.70 -11.04 9.34
CA VAL A 34 17.89 -11.88 9.51
C VAL A 34 18.88 -11.22 10.48
N GLY A 35 19.17 -9.94 10.32
CA GLY A 35 20.11 -9.22 11.19
C GLY A 35 19.68 -9.23 12.65
N TRP A 36 18.43 -8.82 12.92
CA TRP A 36 17.86 -8.83 14.27
C TRP A 36 17.66 -10.25 14.81
N GLY A 37 17.28 -11.20 13.95
CA GLY A 37 17.13 -12.61 14.32
C GLY A 37 18.45 -13.24 14.76
N ILE A 38 19.54 -12.99 14.03
CA ILE A 38 20.89 -13.44 14.42
C ILE A 38 21.31 -12.79 15.75
N PHE A 39 21.11 -11.48 15.89
CA PHE A 39 21.45 -10.78 17.13
C PHE A 39 20.66 -11.34 18.32
N PHE A 40 19.36 -11.57 18.14
CA PHE A 40 18.49 -12.15 19.16
C PHE A 40 18.94 -13.55 19.55
N ALA A 41 19.20 -14.43 18.59
CA ALA A 41 19.71 -15.77 18.83
C ALA A 41 21.08 -15.73 19.55
N PHE A 42 21.98 -14.84 19.11
CA PHE A 42 23.26 -14.61 19.78
C PHE A 42 23.06 -14.20 21.24
N VAL A 43 22.16 -13.26 21.53
CA VAL A 43 21.89 -12.82 22.89
C VAL A 43 21.39 -13.97 23.76
N LEU A 44 20.46 -14.78 23.24
CA LEU A 44 19.96 -15.96 23.95
C LEU A 44 21.08 -16.96 24.28
N VAL A 45 21.94 -17.28 23.32
CA VAL A 45 23.03 -18.26 23.52
C VAL A 45 24.13 -17.69 24.41
N ARG A 46 24.59 -16.46 24.15
CA ARG A 46 25.72 -15.84 24.82
C ARG A 46 25.39 -15.38 26.23
N PHE A 47 24.16 -14.94 26.50
CA PHE A 47 23.71 -14.40 27.78
C PHE A 47 22.76 -15.31 28.57
N ARG A 48 22.58 -16.58 28.15
CA ARG A 48 21.84 -17.58 28.94
C ARG A 48 22.35 -17.70 30.39
N ARG A 49 21.45 -18.04 31.31
CA ARG A 49 21.73 -18.22 32.75
C ARG A 49 22.94 -19.12 33.04
N GLY A 50 23.12 -20.19 32.27
CA GLY A 50 24.27 -21.10 32.45
C GLY A 50 25.63 -20.46 32.15
N ALA A 51 25.70 -19.49 31.24
CA ALA A 51 26.94 -18.77 30.89
C ALA A 51 27.09 -17.45 31.66
N ASN A 52 25.97 -16.80 32.04
CA ASN A 52 25.96 -15.54 32.79
C ASN A 52 24.92 -15.67 33.92
N PRO A 53 25.31 -16.22 35.08
CA PRO A 53 24.37 -16.54 36.16
C PRO A 53 23.77 -15.34 36.88
N ARG A 54 24.44 -14.18 36.81
CA ARG A 54 23.98 -12.91 37.38
C ARG A 54 23.68 -11.93 36.25
N ALA A 55 22.46 -11.39 36.24
CA ALA A 55 22.03 -10.39 35.28
C ALA A 55 22.71 -9.04 35.57
N SER A 56 23.03 -8.29 34.51
CA SER A 56 23.43 -6.90 34.63
C SER A 56 22.19 -6.00 34.54
N TYR A 57 21.97 -5.17 35.55
CA TYR A 57 20.83 -4.24 35.60
C TYR A 57 21.13 -2.88 34.96
N THR A 58 22.35 -2.66 34.49
CA THR A 58 22.78 -1.36 33.94
C THR A 58 22.40 -1.17 32.46
N GLY A 59 21.85 -2.19 31.80
CA GLY A 59 21.44 -2.16 30.40
C GLY A 59 22.61 -2.07 29.41
N ALA A 60 22.31 -2.11 28.11
CA ALA A 60 23.30 -1.96 27.05
C ALA A 60 23.79 -0.51 26.94
N LYS A 61 24.79 -0.15 27.75
CA LYS A 61 25.45 1.17 27.69
C LYS A 61 26.65 1.08 26.74
N GLY A 62 26.43 1.40 25.47
CA GLY A 62 27.50 1.38 24.47
C GLY A 62 27.22 2.31 23.29
N LYS A 63 28.26 2.97 22.77
CA LYS A 63 28.17 3.83 21.59
C LYS A 63 27.68 3.06 20.35
N ILE A 64 27.98 1.77 20.27
CA ILE A 64 27.56 0.88 19.17
C ILE A 64 26.03 0.70 19.17
N SER A 65 25.41 0.37 20.31
CA SER A 65 23.95 0.17 20.40
C SER A 65 23.18 1.42 19.97
N LYS A 66 23.58 2.60 20.47
CA LYS A 66 22.96 3.87 20.09
C LYS A 66 23.24 4.24 18.64
N GLY A 67 24.45 3.97 18.15
CA GLY A 67 24.83 4.25 16.76
C GLY A 67 24.02 3.44 15.76
N THR A 68 23.80 2.14 16.03
CA THR A 68 23.01 1.27 15.16
C THR A 68 21.54 1.69 15.12
N GLU A 69 20.93 2.01 16.27
CA GLU A 69 19.55 2.49 16.34
C GLU A 69 19.36 3.79 15.55
N VAL A 70 20.25 4.77 15.75
CA VAL A 70 20.21 6.05 15.02
C VAL A 70 20.43 5.84 13.51
N ALA A 71 21.34 4.94 13.13
CA ALA A 71 21.60 4.65 11.72
C ALA A 71 20.36 4.05 11.03
N VAL A 72 19.69 3.07 11.67
CA VAL A 72 18.45 2.48 11.14
C VAL A 72 17.36 3.56 11.02
N ALA A 73 17.17 4.37 12.05
CA ALA A 73 16.18 5.45 12.03
C ALA A 73 16.44 6.46 10.90
N ILE A 74 17.70 6.82 10.65
CA ILE A 74 18.07 7.72 9.53
C ILE A 74 17.74 7.08 8.19
N VAL A 75 18.09 5.80 7.99
CA VAL A 75 17.77 5.08 6.74
C VAL A 75 16.27 5.02 6.52
N GLU A 76 15.48 4.73 7.55
CA GLU A 76 14.02 4.71 7.46
C GLU A 76 13.43 6.07 7.15
N VAL A 77 13.90 7.14 7.82
CA VAL A 77 13.46 8.51 7.52
C VAL A 77 13.76 8.86 6.07
N ILE A 78 14.94 8.49 5.56
CA ILE A 78 15.30 8.75 4.16
C ILE A 78 14.37 8.00 3.20
N LEU A 79 14.15 6.70 3.44
CA LEU A 79 13.24 5.88 2.62
C LEU A 79 11.81 6.42 2.65
N LEU A 80 11.30 6.83 3.81
CA LEU A 80 9.94 7.34 3.92
C LEU A 80 9.78 8.70 3.24
N VAL A 81 10.64 9.67 3.59
CA VAL A 81 10.50 11.06 3.17
C VAL A 81 10.86 11.25 1.70
N PHE A 82 11.93 10.62 1.22
CA PHE A 82 12.44 10.87 -0.13
C PHE A 82 11.98 9.84 -1.16
N TYR A 83 11.47 8.68 -0.74
CA TYR A 83 11.02 7.63 -1.66
C TYR A 83 9.52 7.32 -1.51
N ALA A 84 9.08 6.84 -0.35
CA ALA A 84 7.71 6.36 -0.18
C ALA A 84 6.65 7.46 -0.30
N ILE A 85 6.82 8.60 0.38
CA ILE A 85 5.86 9.71 0.34
C ILE A 85 5.74 10.30 -1.08
N PRO A 86 6.85 10.63 -1.80
CA PRO A 86 6.77 11.11 -3.17
C PRO A 86 6.15 10.09 -4.13
N ALA A 87 6.50 8.80 -4.00
CA ALA A 87 5.90 7.73 -4.80
C ALA A 87 4.38 7.70 -4.60
N TRP A 88 3.90 7.67 -3.35
CA TRP A 88 2.47 7.72 -3.04
C TRP A 88 1.79 8.98 -3.60
N ALA A 89 2.39 10.15 -3.38
CA ALA A 89 1.83 11.42 -3.85
C ALA A 89 1.62 11.46 -5.36
N ARG A 90 2.57 10.92 -6.14
CA ARG A 90 2.42 10.79 -7.60
C ARG A 90 1.22 9.94 -7.97
N ARG A 91 1.00 8.82 -7.26
CA ARG A 91 -0.10 7.88 -7.55
C ARG A 91 -1.48 8.46 -7.28
N VAL A 92 -1.65 9.21 -6.20
CA VAL A 92 -2.97 9.72 -5.79
C VAL A 92 -3.29 11.12 -6.29
N LYS A 93 -2.37 11.77 -7.02
CA LYS A 93 -2.58 13.13 -7.55
C LYS A 93 -2.45 13.22 -9.06
N ALA A 94 -1.69 12.34 -9.71
CA ALA A 94 -1.46 12.38 -11.15
C ALA A 94 -2.53 11.59 -11.92
N PHE A 95 -3.81 11.92 -11.71
CA PHE A 95 -4.89 11.36 -12.52
C PHE A 95 -4.95 12.09 -13.87
N PRO A 96 -5.23 11.38 -14.98
CA PRO A 96 -5.53 12.01 -16.25
C PRO A 96 -6.77 12.90 -16.13
N THR A 97 -6.89 13.90 -17.00
CA THR A 97 -8.11 14.70 -17.07
C THR A 97 -9.29 13.85 -17.57
N GLU A 98 -10.53 14.24 -17.27
CA GLU A 98 -11.73 13.50 -17.73
C GLU A 98 -11.80 13.36 -19.26
N ASN A 99 -11.14 14.26 -20.00
CA ASN A 99 -11.09 14.21 -21.47
C ASN A 99 -10.07 13.20 -22.00
N GLU A 100 -9.14 12.74 -21.17
CA GLU A 100 -8.07 11.80 -21.50
C GLU A 100 -8.35 10.38 -20.97
N ALA A 101 -9.49 10.19 -20.28
CA ALA A 101 -9.85 8.94 -19.63
C ALA A 101 -11.35 8.62 -19.75
N MET A 102 -11.69 7.33 -19.76
CA MET A 102 -13.08 6.87 -19.63
C MET A 102 -13.53 7.05 -18.18
N VAL A 103 -14.45 7.97 -17.93
CA VAL A 103 -15.04 8.18 -16.60
C VAL A 103 -16.17 7.17 -16.38
N VAL A 104 -15.98 6.21 -15.49
CA VAL A 104 -16.97 5.18 -15.14
C VAL A 104 -17.48 5.42 -13.72
N ARG A 105 -18.79 5.30 -13.51
CA ARG A 105 -19.39 5.31 -12.17
C ARG A 105 -19.47 3.89 -11.64
N VAL A 106 -18.89 3.64 -10.47
CA VAL A 106 -18.92 2.35 -9.79
C VAL A 106 -19.68 2.50 -8.48
N VAL A 107 -20.77 1.74 -8.31
CA VAL A 107 -21.60 1.74 -7.11
C VAL A 107 -21.47 0.40 -6.38
N GLY A 108 -21.14 0.45 -5.10
CA GLY A 108 -21.02 -0.73 -4.25
C GLY A 108 -22.32 -1.03 -3.50
N HIS A 109 -22.75 -2.29 -3.59
CA HIS A 109 -23.89 -2.86 -2.87
C HIS A 109 -23.42 -4.03 -1.99
N GLN A 110 -24.19 -4.39 -0.96
CA GLN A 110 -23.96 -5.63 -0.21
C GLN A 110 -24.77 -6.76 -0.87
N PHE A 111 -24.18 -7.72 -1.61
CA PHE A 111 -22.77 -7.96 -1.96
C PHE A 111 -22.59 -7.97 -3.48
N ALA A 112 -22.75 -6.81 -4.12
CA ALA A 112 -22.70 -6.66 -5.58
C ALA A 112 -22.05 -5.32 -5.96
N TRP A 113 -21.63 -5.22 -7.21
CA TRP A 113 -21.13 -3.98 -7.80
C TRP A 113 -21.95 -3.68 -9.04
N GLU A 114 -22.36 -2.43 -9.19
CA GLU A 114 -22.99 -1.93 -10.40
C GLU A 114 -22.08 -0.90 -11.05
N ILE A 115 -21.86 -1.05 -12.36
CA ILE A 115 -20.90 -0.25 -13.12
C ILE A 115 -21.67 0.42 -14.25
N GLN A 116 -21.67 1.76 -14.24
CA GLN A 116 -22.29 2.58 -15.28
C GLN A 116 -21.21 3.23 -16.14
N TYR A 117 -21.29 2.92 -17.44
CA TYR A 117 -20.49 3.57 -18.47
C TYR A 117 -21.23 4.82 -18.98
N PRO A 118 -20.52 5.90 -19.30
CA PRO A 118 -21.12 7.10 -19.86
C PRO A 118 -21.59 6.83 -21.29
N GLY A 119 -22.61 7.58 -21.73
CA GLY A 119 -23.04 7.59 -23.11
C GLY A 119 -22.02 8.26 -24.04
N PRO A 120 -22.33 8.42 -25.34
CA PRO A 120 -21.49 9.14 -26.29
C PRO A 120 -21.18 10.60 -25.91
N ASP A 121 -21.97 11.18 -24.99
CA ASP A 121 -21.79 12.52 -24.42
C ASP A 121 -20.75 12.56 -23.28
N GLY A 122 -20.18 11.41 -22.89
CA GLY A 122 -19.14 11.29 -21.87
C GLY A 122 -19.66 11.48 -20.45
N LYS A 123 -20.99 11.52 -20.23
CA LYS A 123 -21.59 11.79 -18.93
C LYS A 123 -22.38 10.59 -18.42
N CYS A 124 -22.31 10.38 -17.11
CA CYS A 124 -23.24 9.49 -16.41
C CYS A 124 -24.45 10.31 -15.97
N GLY A 125 -25.66 9.87 -16.32
CA GLY A 125 -26.90 10.51 -15.90
C GLY A 125 -27.07 10.65 -14.39
N ARG A 126 -28.00 11.53 -13.99
CA ARG A 126 -28.32 11.82 -12.59
C ARG A 126 -28.86 10.59 -11.87
N THR A 127 -28.52 10.50 -10.58
CA THR A 127 -29.03 9.50 -9.65
C THR A 127 -29.71 10.18 -8.47
N ASP A 128 -30.85 9.67 -8.02
CA ASP A 128 -31.56 10.13 -6.82
C ASP A 128 -31.96 8.93 -5.95
N VAL A 129 -31.68 9.01 -4.65
CA VAL A 129 -32.06 7.99 -3.66
C VAL A 129 -33.56 7.69 -3.67
N LYS A 130 -34.40 8.68 -4.00
CA LYS A 130 -35.86 8.51 -4.06
C LYS A 130 -36.31 7.63 -5.23
N LEU A 131 -35.47 7.48 -6.24
CA LEU A 131 -35.75 6.66 -7.42
C LEU A 131 -35.25 5.21 -7.24
N VAL A 132 -34.65 4.89 -6.09
CA VAL A 132 -34.15 3.55 -5.81
C VAL A 132 -35.32 2.58 -5.62
N SER A 133 -35.32 1.54 -6.43
CA SER A 133 -36.29 0.44 -6.38
C SER A 133 -35.58 -0.88 -6.71
N SER A 134 -36.30 -2.00 -6.59
CA SER A 134 -35.79 -3.33 -6.90
C SER A 134 -35.25 -3.49 -8.33
N ASP A 135 -35.73 -2.66 -9.26
CA ASP A 135 -35.35 -2.63 -10.68
C ASP A 135 -34.52 -1.40 -11.06
N ASN A 136 -34.23 -0.50 -10.10
CA ASN A 136 -33.43 0.70 -10.27
C ASN A 136 -32.50 0.89 -9.06
N LEU A 137 -31.52 0.00 -8.90
CA LEU A 137 -30.71 -0.09 -7.69
C LEU A 137 -29.85 1.14 -7.43
N ILE A 138 -29.45 1.84 -8.50
CA ILE A 138 -28.67 3.09 -8.43
C ILE A 138 -29.54 4.35 -8.42
N GLY A 139 -30.86 4.22 -8.52
CA GLY A 139 -31.77 5.37 -8.57
C GLY A 139 -31.55 6.27 -9.78
N SER A 140 -31.23 5.69 -10.95
CA SER A 140 -30.99 6.43 -12.18
C SER A 140 -32.25 7.15 -12.64
N ASP A 141 -32.11 8.43 -12.97
CA ASP A 141 -33.17 9.26 -13.52
C ASP A 141 -33.22 9.11 -15.04
N ARG A 142 -34.16 8.30 -15.53
CA ARG A 142 -34.36 8.06 -16.98
C ARG A 142 -34.85 9.28 -17.76
N THR A 143 -35.24 10.36 -17.08
CA THR A 143 -35.62 11.61 -17.74
C THR A 143 -34.42 12.50 -18.02
N ASP A 144 -33.26 12.21 -17.43
CA ASP A 144 -32.02 12.91 -17.70
C ASP A 144 -31.52 12.59 -19.14
N PRO A 145 -31.28 13.59 -20.00
CA PRO A 145 -30.70 13.39 -21.32
C PRO A 145 -29.36 12.63 -21.32
N ALA A 146 -28.61 12.67 -20.21
CA ALA A 146 -27.36 11.94 -20.00
C ALA A 146 -27.54 10.53 -19.42
N ALA A 147 -28.78 10.11 -19.12
CA ALA A 147 -29.13 8.74 -18.69
C ALA A 147 -29.58 7.89 -19.90
N LYS A 148 -28.80 7.91 -20.99
CA LYS A 148 -29.06 7.17 -22.23
C LYS A 148 -28.13 5.98 -22.40
#